data_AF-A0A6P1ZJI0-F1
#
_entry.id   AF-A0A6P1ZJI0-F1
#
_cell.length_a   1.000
_cell.length_b   1.000
_cell.length_c   1.000
_cell.angle_alpha   90.00
_cell.angle_beta   90.00
_cell.angle_gamma   90.00
#
_symmetry.space_group_name_H-M   'P 1'
#
loop_
_entity.id
_entity.type
_entity.pdbx_description
1 polymer ?
#
loop_
_entity_poly.entity_id
_entity_poly.type
_entity_poly.pdbx_seq_one_letter_code
_entity_poly.pdbx_strand_id
1 'polypeptide(L)' 'MTNSWILTALILALPIIPNLWSIWHIFYRDFPSPTEKLAWLGVAVFIPVLGGIIYILVGRRRARKPA' A
#
# COMPACT_ATOMS: atom_id res chain seq x y z
N MET A 1 27.34 23.08 -7.00
CA MET A 1 25.89 22.88 -6.77
C MET A 1 25.61 21.40 -7.02
N THR A 2 25.55 20.58 -5.97
CA THR A 2 25.24 19.15 -6.13
C THR A 2 23.76 19.02 -6.48
N ASN A 3 23.41 18.25 -7.51
CA ASN A 3 22.03 17.99 -7.91
C ASN A 3 21.31 17.14 -6.85
N SER A 4 20.70 17.79 -5.86
CA SER A 4 19.95 17.15 -4.76
C SER A 4 18.67 16.43 -5.19
N TRP A 5 18.27 16.56 -6.46
CA TRP A 5 17.07 15.94 -7.02
C TRP A 5 17.00 14.43 -6.84
N ILE A 6 18.15 13.74 -6.91
CA ILE A 6 18.23 12.28 -6.72
C ILE A 6 17.87 11.92 -5.27
N LEU A 7 18.44 12.63 -4.30
CA LEU A 7 18.16 12.37 -2.88
C LEU A 7 16.70 12.66 -2.55
N THR A 8 16.16 13.76 -3.06
CA THR A 8 14.73 14.09 -2.91
C THR A 8 13.84 13.01 -3.49
N ALA A 9 14.14 12.51 -4.69
CA ALA A 9 13.38 11.43 -5.32
C ALA A 9 13.43 10.14 -4.49
N LEU A 10 14.60 9.77 -3.94
CA LEU A 10 14.76 8.59 -3.09
C LEU A 10 13.94 8.70 -1.80
N ILE A 11 13.96 9.85 -1.14
CA ILE A 11 13.20 10.09 0.11
C ILE A 11 11.70 9.98 -0.15
N LEU A 12 11.21 10.49 -1.28
CA LEU A 12 9.79 10.41 -1.63
C LEU A 12 9.39 9.00 -2.12
N ALA A 13 10.26 8.32 -2.88
CA ALA A 13 9.99 6.98 -3.38
C ALA A 13 9.92 5.93 -2.26
N LEU A 14 10.79 6.06 -1.24
CA LEU A 14 10.90 5.10 -0.15
C LEU A 14 9.55 4.78 0.55
N PRO A 15 8.72 5.76 0.95
CA PRO A 15 7.39 5.49 1.51
C PRO A 15 6.30 5.21 0.46
N ILE A 16 6.47 5.67 -0.79
CA ILE A 16 5.48 5.47 -1.86
C ILE A 16 5.47 4.03 -2.36
N ILE A 17 6.64 3.42 -2.55
CA ILE A 17 6.79 2.04 -3.04
C ILE A 17 5.98 1.04 -2.20
N PRO A 18 6.10 0.98 -0.86
CA PRO A 18 5.31 0.04 -0.06
C PRO A 18 3.80 0.35 -0.09
N ASN A 19 3.41 1.61 -0.28
CA ASN A 19 1.99 1.97 -0.44
C ASN A 19 1.43 1.44 -1.77
N LEU A 20 2.14 1.64 -2.88
CA LEU A 20 1.75 1.12 -4.18
C LEU A 20 1.73 -0.41 -4.21
N TRP A 21 2.72 -1.04 -3.56
CA TRP A 21 2.72 -2.49 -3.37
C TRP A 21 1.49 -2.96 -2.58
N SER A 22 1.08 -2.22 -1.55
CA SER A 22 -0.12 -2.53 -0.76
C SER A 22 -1.37 -2.48 -1.62
N ILE A 23 -1.54 -1.43 -2.44
CA ILE A 23 -2.68 -1.31 -3.37
C ILE A 23 -2.70 -2.49 -4.35
N TRP A 24 -1.55 -2.79 -4.97
CA TRP A 24 -1.42 -3.94 -5.86
C TRP A 24 -1.78 -5.25 -5.15
N HIS A 25 -1.22 -5.49 -3.95
CA HIS A 25 -1.51 -6.70 -3.18
C HIS A 25 -2.97 -6.78 -2.76
N ILE A 26 -3.63 -5.67 -2.40
CA ILE A 26 -5.09 -5.66 -2.12
C ILE A 26 -5.86 -6.06 -3.38
N PHE A 27 -5.50 -5.52 -4.54
CA PHE A 27 -6.22 -5.74 -5.78
C PHE A 27 -6.19 -7.21 -6.22
N TYR A 28 -5.04 -7.88 -6.11
CA TYR A 28 -4.83 -9.26 -6.55
C TYR A 28 -5.10 -10.34 -5.49
N ARG A 29 -5.62 -9.97 -4.32
CA ARG A 29 -5.92 -10.92 -3.25
C ARG A 29 -7.40 -10.95 -2.94
N ASP A 30 -7.83 -12.10 -2.45
CA ASP A 30 -9.17 -12.28 -1.91
C ASP A 30 -9.18 -11.89 -0.44
N PHE A 31 -10.34 -11.42 0.02
CA PHE A 31 -10.58 -11.06 1.40
C PHE A 31 -11.85 -11.77 1.89
N PRO A 32 -12.04 -11.89 3.21
CA PRO A 32 -13.24 -12.49 3.79
C PRO A 32 -14.55 -11.90 3.28
N SER A 33 -14.57 -10.61 2.91
CA SER A 33 -15.69 -9.97 2.23
C SER A 33 -15.23 -8.96 1.18
N PRO A 34 -16.07 -8.65 0.16
CA PRO A 34 -15.80 -7.58 -0.79
C PRO A 34 -15.67 -6.21 -0.12
N THR A 35 -16.44 -5.95 0.94
CA THR A 35 -16.41 -4.70 1.70
C THR A 35 -15.07 -4.50 2.40
N GLU A 36 -14.47 -5.57 2.94
CA GLU A 36 -13.16 -5.49 3.57
C GLU A 36 -12.05 -5.19 2.54
N LYS A 37 -12.12 -5.80 1.34
CA LYS A 37 -11.21 -5.48 0.25
C LYS A 37 -11.28 -4.00 -0.13
N LEU A 38 -12.50 -3.47 -0.28
CA LEU A 38 -12.72 -2.06 -0.59
C LEU A 38 -12.25 -1.13 0.54
N ALA A 39 -12.45 -1.52 1.80
CA ALA A 39 -11.98 -0.74 2.95
C ALA A 39 -10.45 -0.64 2.95
N TRP A 40 -9.74 -1.75 2.76
CA TRP A 40 -8.28 -1.73 2.66
C TRP A 40 -7.78 -0.92 1.46
N LEU A 41 -8.45 -1.05 0.32
CA LEU A 41 -8.13 -0.28 -0.88
C LEU A 41 -8.32 1.22 -0.62
N GLY A 42 -9.44 1.62 -0.03
CA GLY A 42 -9.73 2.99 0.33
C GLY A 42 -8.70 3.57 1.31
N VAL A 43 -8.35 2.82 2.36
CA VAL A 43 -7.31 3.23 3.32
C VAL A 43 -5.96 3.48 2.61
N ALA A 44 -5.53 2.58 1.72
CA ALA A 44 -4.26 2.72 1.00
C ALA A 44 -4.25 3.83 -0.07
N VAL A 45 -5.41 4.16 -0.65
CA VAL A 45 -5.56 5.20 -1.69
C VAL A 45 -5.74 6.59 -1.08
N PHE A 46 -6.63 6.76 -0.11
CA PHE A 46 -6.96 8.06 0.47
C PHE A 46 -6.03 8.49 1.60
N ILE A 47 -5.32 7.54 2.23
CA ILE A 47 -4.33 7.82 3.26
C ILE A 47 -3.00 7.20 2.81
N PRO A 48 -2.36 7.72 1.76
CA PRO A 48 -1.12 7.13 1.24
C PRO A 48 -0.02 7.15 2.31
N VAL A 49 0.94 6.22 2.17
CA VAL A 49 2.00 5.93 3.13
C VAL A 49 1.46 5.29 4.41
N LEU A 50 0.65 5.99 5.20
CA LEU A 50 0.10 5.45 6.46
C LEU A 50 -0.83 4.27 6.20
N GLY A 51 -1.73 4.38 5.23
CA GLY A 51 -2.65 3.32 4.85
C GLY A 51 -1.92 2.08 4.34
N GLY A 52 -0.87 2.25 3.53
CA GLY A 52 0.02 1.18 3.11
C GLY A 52 0.75 0.52 4.28
N ILE A 53 1.28 1.30 5.22
CA ILE A 53 1.94 0.78 6.43
C ILE A 53 0.95 -0.04 7.27
N ILE A 54 -0.23 0.51 7.56
CA ILE A 54 -1.28 -0.19 8.34
C ILE A 54 -1.68 -1.48 7.62
N TYR A 55 -1.84 -1.44 6.29
CA TYR A 55 -2.12 -2.63 5.50
C TYR A 55 -1.02 -3.68 5.63
N ILE A 56 0.25 -3.31 5.47
CA ILE A 56 1.38 -4.25 5.58
C ILE A 56 1.47 -4.89 6.97
N LEU A 57 1.13 -4.16 8.03
CA LEU A 57 1.23 -4.68 9.39
C LEU A 57 0.02 -5.56 9.77
N VAL A 58 -1.19 -5.12 9.37
CA VAL A 58 -2.47 -5.69 9.81
C VAL A 58 -3.24 -6.30 8.64
N GLY A 59 -3.62 -5.48 7.65
CA GLY A 59 -4.52 -5.89 6.57
C GLY A 59 -4.03 -7.06 5.72
N ARG A 60 -2.71 -7.19 5.50
CA ARG A 60 -2.13 -8.27 4.70
C ARG A 60 -2.38 -9.66 5.29
N ARG A 61 -2.57 -9.75 6.62
CA ARG A 61 -2.83 -11.03 7.31
C ARG A 61 -4.24 -11.55 7.04
N ARG A 62 -5.15 -10.67 6.60
CA ARG A 62 -6.53 -10.99 6.22
C ARG A 62 -6.63 -11.45 4.77
N ALA A 63 -5.65 -11.12 3.94
CA ALA A 63 -5.61 -11.46 2.52
C ALA A 63 -5.37 -12.96 2.30
N ARG A 64 -6.17 -13.56 1.40
CA ARG A 64 -6.14 -14.98 1.03
C ARG A 64 -5.66 -15.15 -0.41
N LYS A 65 -5.17 -16.35 -0.73
CA LYS A 65 -4.82 -16.65 -2.14
C LYS A 65 -6.12 -16.60 -2.95
N PRO A 66 -6.12 -16.05 -4.17
CA PRO A 66 -7.26 -16.16 -5.05
C PRO A 66 -7.74 -17.62 -5.13
N ALA A 67 -9.05 -17.83 -5.04
CA ALA A 67 -9.66 -19.15 -5.20
C ALA A 67 -9.53 -19.69 -6.63
#